data_AF-A0AB36F6V7-F1
#
_entry.id   AF-A0AB36F6V7-F1
#
_cell.length_a   1.000
_cell.length_b   1.000
_cell.length_c   1.000
_cell.angle_alpha   90.00
_cell.angle_beta   90.00
_cell.angle_gamma   90.00
#
_symmetry.space_group_name_H-M   'P 1'
#
loop_
_entity.id
_entity.type
_entity.pdbx_description
1 polymer ?
#
loop_
_entity_poly.entity_id
_entity_poly.type
_entity_poly.pdbx_seq_one_letter_code
_entity_poly.pdbx_strand_id
1 'polypeptide(L)'
;MEKYYYSGSQKGFFTSADTAPDDVVEISVEYWEALLDGQSNGQYISSNADGFPVLTDPPPPTTEELIAKAERQKSALMAQANNSIAPLQDAVDLGMATDEESTALSEWKKYRVLLMRVDTTKPVWPIPPALLGG
;
A
#
# COMPACT_ATOMS: atom_id res chain seq x y z
N MET A 1 37.15 8.65 17.55
CA MET A 1 36.39 8.23 16.37
C MET A 1 35.13 7.59 16.90
N GLU A 2 33.97 8.14 16.54
CA GLU A 2 32.70 7.47 16.82
C GLU A 2 32.66 6.18 15.99
N LYS A 3 32.17 5.11 16.60
CA LYS A 3 32.08 3.78 15.99
C LYS A 3 30.63 3.34 16.08
N TYR A 4 30.13 2.81 14.98
CA TYR A 4 28.82 2.20 14.93
C TYR A 4 28.99 0.71 14.70
N TYR A 5 28.03 -0.05 15.22
CA TYR A 5 28.00 -1.50 15.08
C TYR A 5 26.67 -1.88 14.48
N TYR A 6 26.65 -2.79 13.52
CA TYR A 6 25.41 -3.26 12.90
C TYR A 6 25.21 -4.74 13.21
N SER A 7 24.04 -5.09 13.73
CA SER A 7 23.61 -6.48 13.90
C SER A 7 22.74 -6.87 12.73
N GLY A 8 23.15 -7.91 11.99
CA GLY A 8 22.35 -8.42 10.89
C GLY A 8 21.10 -9.16 11.35
N SER A 9 21.19 -9.89 12.47
CA SER A 9 20.04 -10.60 13.05
C SER A 9 18.97 -9.66 13.57
N GLN A 10 19.37 -8.53 14.19
CA GLN A 10 18.43 -7.52 14.69
C GLN A 10 18.07 -6.46 13.66
N LYS A 11 18.77 -6.45 12.51
CA LYS A 11 18.66 -5.41 11.47
C LYS A 11 18.75 -4.01 12.04
N GLY A 12 19.68 -3.82 12.99
CA GLY A 12 19.75 -2.63 13.83
C GLY A 12 21.16 -2.13 14.03
N PHE A 13 21.28 -0.83 14.34
CA PHE A 13 22.55 -0.17 14.65
C PHE A 13 22.71 0.03 16.16
N PHE A 14 23.94 -0.08 16.63
CA PHE A 14 24.35 0.08 18.02
C PHE A 14 25.52 1.05 18.09
N THR A 15 25.63 1.76 19.22
CA THR A 15 26.70 2.73 19.48
C THR A 15 27.75 2.19 20.46
N SER A 16 27.53 1.02 21.04
CA SER A 16 28.46 0.34 21.94
C SER A 16 28.50 -1.15 21.67
N ALA A 17 29.70 -1.73 21.59
CA ALA A 17 29.90 -3.17 21.46
C ALA A 17 29.46 -3.93 22.73
N ASP A 18 29.53 -3.30 23.91
CA ASP A 18 29.23 -3.97 25.19
C ASP A 18 27.74 -4.29 25.36
N THR A 19 26.89 -3.55 24.66
CA THR A 19 25.42 -3.71 24.68
C THR A 19 24.88 -4.33 23.39
N ALA A 20 25.74 -4.49 22.40
CA ALA A 20 25.37 -5.01 21.10
C ALA A 20 25.38 -6.55 21.13
N PRO A 21 24.62 -7.21 20.25
CA PRO A 21 24.70 -8.65 20.12
C PRO A 21 26.07 -9.13 19.62
N ASP A 22 26.39 -10.41 19.81
CA ASP A 22 27.68 -10.98 19.37
C ASP A 22 27.89 -10.97 17.85
N ASP A 23 26.81 -10.81 17.06
CA ASP A 23 26.84 -10.83 15.60
C ASP A 23 27.13 -9.46 14.97
N VAL A 24 27.55 -8.47 15.77
CA VAL A 24 27.77 -7.13 15.24
C VAL A 24 29.07 -6.99 14.46
N VAL A 25 28.97 -6.23 13.37
CA VAL A 25 30.13 -5.76 12.61
C VAL A 25 30.35 -4.26 12.87
N GLU A 26 31.59 -3.86 13.09
CA GLU A 26 31.98 -2.45 13.21
C GLU A 26 31.91 -1.77 11.84
N ILE A 27 31.28 -0.59 11.77
CA ILE A 27 31.20 0.25 10.58
C ILE A 27 31.65 1.68 10.89
N SER A 28 32.16 2.38 9.88
CA SER A 28 32.53 3.79 9.99
C SER A 28 31.30 4.70 10.04
N VAL A 29 31.48 5.91 10.59
CA VAL A 29 30.45 6.97 10.58
C VAL A 29 30.03 7.30 9.15
N GLU A 30 30.99 7.48 8.23
CA GLU A 30 30.72 7.77 6.81
C GLU A 30 29.86 6.69 6.15
N TYR A 31 30.12 5.41 6.46
CA TYR A 31 29.34 4.31 5.92
C TYR A 31 27.93 4.27 6.52
N TRP A 32 27.81 4.51 7.82
CA TRP A 32 26.52 4.66 8.49
C TRP A 32 25.68 5.81 7.92
N GLU A 33 26.28 6.98 7.70
CA GLU A 33 25.61 8.13 7.09
C GLU A 33 25.12 7.83 5.67
N ALA A 34 25.94 7.16 4.84
CA ALA A 34 25.53 6.75 3.50
C ALA A 34 24.35 5.76 3.52
N LEU A 35 24.29 4.87 4.52
CA LEU A 35 23.17 3.95 4.72
C LEU A 35 21.89 4.70 5.12
N LEU A 36 22.01 5.71 5.99
CA LEU A 36 20.87 6.55 6.37
C LEU A 36 20.37 7.41 5.20
N ASP A 37 21.27 7.95 4.37
CA ASP A 37 20.90 8.69 3.17
C ASP A 37 20.13 7.78 2.20
N GLY A 38 20.65 6.58 1.91
CA GLY A 38 19.97 5.59 1.09
C GLY A 38 18.59 5.19 1.65
N GLN A 39 18.50 5.00 2.97
CA GLN A 39 17.21 4.72 3.62
C GLN A 39 16.23 5.89 3.49
N SER A 40 16.69 7.13 3.62
CA SER A 40 15.87 8.33 3.42
C SER A 40 15.37 8.47 1.97
N ASN A 41 16.14 7.91 1.02
CA ASN A 41 15.79 7.79 -0.39
C ASN A 41 14.94 6.53 -0.72
N GLY A 42 14.46 5.80 0.29
CA GLY A 42 13.51 4.70 0.12
C GLY A 42 14.13 3.31 -0.03
N GLN A 43 15.44 3.17 0.12
CA GLN A 43 16.11 1.88 0.14
C GLN A 43 16.00 1.21 1.51
N TYR A 44 16.17 -0.11 1.53
CA TYR A 44 16.18 -0.90 2.76
C TYR A 44 17.60 -1.31 3.12
N ILE A 45 17.94 -1.14 4.39
CA ILE A 45 19.21 -1.63 4.95
C ILE A 45 19.03 -3.11 5.30
N SER A 46 19.72 -3.98 4.57
CA SER A 46 19.77 -5.43 4.80
C SER A 46 21.21 -5.85 5.07
N SER A 47 21.43 -7.09 5.50
CA SER A 47 22.77 -7.63 5.75
C SER A 47 23.24 -8.47 4.56
N ASN A 48 24.50 -8.31 4.15
CA ASN A 48 25.13 -9.19 3.17
C ASN A 48 25.63 -10.51 3.84
N ALA A 49 26.29 -11.37 3.06
CA ALA A 49 26.81 -12.66 3.54
C ALA A 49 27.87 -12.52 4.65
N ASP A 50 28.55 -11.38 4.71
CA ASP A 50 29.59 -11.06 5.70
C ASP A 50 29.04 -10.32 6.93
N GLY A 51 27.71 -10.14 7.02
CA GLY A 51 27.05 -9.44 8.13
C GLY A 51 27.04 -7.90 8.01
N PHE A 52 27.63 -7.34 6.95
CA PHE A 52 27.64 -5.89 6.73
C PHE A 52 26.30 -5.37 6.24
N PRO A 53 25.86 -4.20 6.74
CA PRO A 53 24.67 -3.55 6.22
C PRO A 53 24.92 -3.12 4.77
N VAL A 54 23.95 -3.31 3.90
CA VAL A 54 23.97 -2.91 2.49
C VAL A 54 22.59 -2.35 2.12
N LEU A 55 22.58 -1.39 1.20
CA LEU A 55 21.34 -0.84 0.65
C LEU A 55 20.77 -1.80 -0.40
N THR A 56 19.47 -2.06 -0.28
CA THR A 56 18.72 -2.95 -1.16
C THR A 56 17.39 -2.31 -1.52
N ASP A 57 16.77 -2.80 -2.59
CA ASP A 57 15.38 -2.46 -2.86
C ASP A 57 14.47 -2.99 -1.74
N PRO A 58 13.33 -2.33 -1.46
CA PRO A 58 12.33 -2.87 -0.54
C PRO A 58 11.95 -4.30 -0.96
N PRO A 59 11.74 -5.21 0.01
CA PRO A 59 11.20 -6.52 -0.32
C PRO A 59 9.83 -6.33 -1.00
N PRO A 60 9.44 -7.23 -1.91
CA PRO A 60 8.11 -7.20 -2.48
C PRO A 60 7.06 -7.32 -1.35
N PRO A 61 5.90 -6.66 -1.47
CA PRO A 61 4.85 -6.78 -0.48
C PRO A 61 4.44 -8.25 -0.26
N THR A 62 4.14 -8.58 0.98
CA THR A 62 3.59 -9.87 1.36
C THR A 62 2.19 -10.08 0.77
N THR A 63 1.76 -11.34 0.71
CA THR A 63 0.39 -11.66 0.27
C THR A 63 -0.66 -10.98 1.14
N GLU A 64 -0.44 -10.91 2.46
CA GLU A 64 -1.34 -10.23 3.40
C GLU A 64 -1.42 -8.73 3.13
N GLU A 65 -0.29 -8.07 2.86
CA GLU A 65 -0.27 -6.64 2.50
C GLU A 65 -0.99 -6.37 1.18
N LEU A 66 -0.84 -7.25 0.19
CA LEU A 66 -1.55 -7.16 -1.09
C LEU A 66 -3.06 -7.32 -0.91
N ILE A 67 -3.50 -8.29 -0.09
CA ILE A 67 -4.92 -8.49 0.24
C ILE A 67 -5.47 -7.27 0.99
N ALA A 68 -4.75 -6.77 2.00
CA ALA A 68 -5.16 -5.58 2.74
C ALA A 68 -5.28 -4.35 1.84
N LYS A 69 -4.37 -4.19 0.87
CA LYS A 69 -4.45 -3.14 -0.16
C LYS A 69 -5.68 -3.33 -1.05
N ALA A 70 -5.96 -4.56 -1.49
CA ALA A 70 -7.13 -4.87 -2.31
C ALA A 70 -8.45 -4.62 -1.55
N GLU A 71 -8.55 -4.98 -0.27
CA GLU A 71 -9.73 -4.67 0.56
C GLU A 71 -9.96 -3.16 0.72
N ARG A 72 -8.89 -2.39 0.95
CA ARG A 72 -8.97 -0.91 0.99
C ARG A 72 -9.46 -0.35 -0.35
N GLN A 73 -8.95 -0.87 -1.47
CA GLN A 73 -9.40 -0.47 -2.80
C GLN A 73 -10.88 -0.84 -3.04
N LYS A 74 -11.30 -2.05 -2.69
CA LYS A 74 -12.71 -2.47 -2.76
C LYS A 74 -13.62 -1.53 -1.97
N SER A 75 -13.22 -1.19 -0.74
CA SER A 75 -13.95 -0.23 0.10
C SER A 75 -14.05 1.16 -0.54
N ALA A 76 -12.96 1.69 -1.08
CA ALA A 76 -12.95 2.98 -1.77
C ALA A 76 -13.86 2.99 -3.02
N LEU A 77 -13.83 1.93 -3.82
CA LEU A 77 -14.68 1.79 -5.01
C LEU A 77 -16.16 1.61 -4.63
N MET A 78 -16.46 0.91 -3.53
CA MET A 78 -17.81 0.80 -2.98
C MET A 78 -18.33 2.16 -2.50
N ALA A 79 -17.49 2.95 -1.84
CA ALA A 79 -17.84 4.31 -1.42
C ALA A 79 -18.12 5.22 -2.63
N GLN A 80 -17.27 5.17 -3.66
CA GLN A 80 -17.52 5.86 -4.93
C GLN A 80 -18.86 5.46 -5.55
N ALA A 81 -19.14 4.15 -5.66
CA ALA A 81 -20.39 3.67 -6.23
C ALA A 81 -21.60 4.14 -5.41
N ASN A 82 -21.52 4.13 -4.08
CA ASN A 82 -22.59 4.63 -3.23
C ASN A 82 -22.81 6.15 -3.40
N ASN A 83 -21.74 6.93 -3.52
CA ASN A 83 -21.82 8.38 -3.75
C ASN A 83 -22.44 8.72 -5.10
N SER A 84 -22.25 7.89 -6.13
CA SER A 84 -22.93 8.05 -7.42
C SER A 84 -24.38 7.56 -7.38
N ILE A 85 -24.67 6.46 -6.67
CA ILE A 85 -26.02 5.88 -6.57
C ILE A 85 -26.97 6.78 -5.79
N ALA A 86 -26.53 7.41 -4.70
CA ALA A 86 -27.41 8.19 -3.82
C ALA A 86 -28.22 9.28 -4.55
N PRO A 87 -27.62 10.24 -5.27
CA PRO A 87 -28.38 11.28 -5.97
C PRO A 87 -29.24 10.72 -7.11
N LEU A 88 -28.76 9.70 -7.82
CA LEU A 88 -29.52 9.05 -8.90
C LEU A 88 -30.75 8.32 -8.36
N GLN A 89 -30.62 7.69 -7.18
CA GLN A 89 -31.72 7.05 -6.49
C GLN A 89 -32.75 8.08 -6.02
N ASP A 90 -32.29 9.20 -5.43
CA ASP A 90 -33.17 10.29 -5.02
C ASP A 90 -33.97 10.85 -6.21
N ALA A 91 -33.32 11.05 -7.36
CA ALA A 91 -34.00 11.51 -8.58
C ALA A 91 -35.09 10.52 -9.05
N VAL A 92 -34.82 9.21 -8.99
CA VAL A 92 -35.81 8.18 -9.34
C VAL A 92 -36.95 8.16 -8.33
N ASP A 93 -36.65 8.23 -7.03
CA ASP A 93 -37.65 8.16 -5.96
C ASP A 93 -38.56 9.40 -5.94
N LEU A 94 -38.04 10.57 -6.35
CA LEU A 94 -38.79 11.81 -6.51
C LEU A 94 -39.52 11.90 -7.86
N GLY A 95 -39.33 10.94 -8.76
CA GLY A 95 -39.90 10.97 -10.12
C GLY A 95 -39.31 12.08 -11.01
N MET A 96 -38.09 12.52 -10.71
CA MET A 96 -37.36 13.59 -11.40
C MET A 96 -36.27 13.05 -12.34
N ALA A 97 -35.97 11.76 -12.29
CA ALA A 97 -34.89 11.15 -13.06
C ALA A 97 -35.13 11.23 -14.57
N THR A 98 -34.09 11.58 -15.33
CA THR A 98 -34.08 11.38 -16.78
C THR A 98 -33.86 9.90 -17.14
N ASP A 99 -34.05 9.57 -18.43
CA ASP A 99 -33.76 8.23 -18.95
C ASP A 99 -32.26 7.88 -18.80
N GLU A 100 -31.37 8.87 -18.97
CA GLU A 100 -29.93 8.73 -18.76
C GLU A 100 -29.59 8.48 -17.29
N GLU A 101 -30.21 9.21 -16.35
CA GLU A 101 -30.01 9.01 -14.91
C GLU A 101 -30.51 7.64 -14.44
N SER A 102 -31.66 7.18 -14.97
CA SER A 102 -32.20 5.85 -14.70
C SER A 102 -31.30 4.73 -15.24
N THR A 103 -30.71 4.94 -16.41
CA THR A 103 -29.73 4.03 -17.00
C THR A 103 -28.45 4.00 -16.17
N ALA A 104 -27.90 5.16 -15.83
CA ALA A 104 -26.71 5.29 -14.99
C ALA A 104 -26.92 4.64 -13.61
N LEU A 105 -28.09 4.82 -12.98
CA LEU A 105 -28.42 4.19 -11.69
C LEU A 105 -28.31 2.66 -11.79
N SER A 106 -28.84 2.10 -12.87
CA SER A 106 -28.80 0.65 -13.11
C SER A 106 -27.38 0.14 -13.32
N GLU A 107 -26.55 0.88 -14.05
CA GLU A 107 -25.14 0.56 -14.27
C GLU A 107 -24.31 0.64 -12.98
N TRP A 108 -24.49 1.71 -12.20
CA TRP A 108 -23.81 1.87 -10.92
C TRP A 108 -24.21 0.80 -9.90
N LYS A 109 -25.50 0.42 -9.85
CA LYS A 109 -25.95 -0.71 -9.01
C LYS A 109 -25.33 -2.04 -9.44
N LYS A 110 -25.24 -2.33 -10.75
CA LYS A 110 -24.56 -3.52 -11.28
C LYS A 110 -23.08 -3.50 -10.89
N TYR A 111 -22.40 -2.38 -11.10
CA TYR A 111 -21.00 -2.19 -10.73
C TYR A 111 -20.76 -2.45 -9.23
N ARG A 112 -21.59 -1.89 -8.35
CA ARG A 112 -21.51 -2.13 -6.90
C ARG A 112 -21.64 -3.61 -6.53
N VAL A 113 -22.56 -4.34 -7.18
CA VAL A 113 -22.71 -5.78 -6.95
C VAL A 113 -21.50 -6.57 -7.46
N LEU A 114 -20.93 -6.19 -8.60
CA LEU A 114 -19.70 -6.80 -9.12
C LEU A 114 -18.53 -6.56 -8.16
N LEU A 115 -18.37 -5.33 -7.65
CA LEU A 115 -17.36 -5.00 -6.64
C LEU A 115 -17.50 -5.85 -5.38
N MET A 116 -18.73 -6.01 -4.86
CA MET A 116 -18.99 -6.84 -3.67
C MET A 116 -18.48 -8.28 -3.85
N ARG A 117 -18.53 -8.81 -5.08
CA ARG A 117 -18.11 -10.17 -5.44
C ARG A 117 -16.62 -10.32 -5.75
N VAL A 118 -15.85 -9.23 -5.79
CA VAL A 118 -14.40 -9.31 -6.02
C VAL A 118 -13.73 -10.08 -4.89
N ASP A 119 -12.97 -11.10 -5.27
CA ASP A 119 -12.03 -11.83 -4.43
C ASP A 119 -10.73 -11.03 -4.31
N THR A 120 -10.41 -10.58 -3.10
CA THR A 120 -9.25 -9.72 -2.82
C THR A 120 -7.92 -10.46 -2.75
N THR A 121 -7.94 -11.80 -2.79
CA THR A 121 -6.72 -12.62 -2.94
C THR A 121 -6.24 -12.66 -4.39
N LYS A 122 -7.15 -12.45 -5.35
CA LYS A 122 -6.86 -12.41 -6.78
C LYS A 122 -7.84 -11.47 -7.50
N PRO A 123 -7.74 -10.15 -7.24
CA PRO A 123 -8.76 -9.21 -7.66
C PRO A 123 -8.79 -9.03 -9.18
N VAL A 124 -10.00 -9.08 -9.73
CA VAL A 124 -10.33 -8.61 -11.08
C VAL A 124 -11.35 -7.49 -10.92
N TRP A 125 -10.89 -6.25 -11.10
CA TRP A 125 -11.71 -5.07 -10.85
C TRP A 125 -12.69 -4.82 -12.00
N PRO A 126 -14.00 -4.65 -11.74
CA PRO A 126 -14.92 -4.19 -12.75
C PRO A 126 -14.60 -2.76 -13.18
N ILE A 127 -15.00 -2.38 -14.39
CA ILE A 127 -14.82 -1.03 -14.92
C ILE A 127 -15.97 -0.16 -14.38
N PRO A 128 -15.68 1.01 -13.77
CA PRO A 128 -16.73 1.92 -13.32
C PRO A 128 -17.53 2.45 -14.53
N PRO A 129 -18.85 2.66 -14.38
CA PRO A 129 -19.66 3.33 -15.40
C PRO A 129 -19.12 4.73 -15.70
N ALA A 130 -19.41 5.26 -16.88
CA ALA A 130 -19.10 6.64 -17.20
C ALA A 130 -19.87 7.58 -16.26
N LEU A 131 -19.18 8.60 -15.75
CA LEU A 131 -19.88 9.71 -15.10
C LEU A 131 -20.69 10.45 -16.16
N LEU A 132 -21.94 10.82 -15.85
CA LEU A 132 -22.76 11.64 -16.73
C LEU A 132 -22.12 13.03 -16.85
N GLY A 133 -21.24 13.21 -17.84
CA GLY A 133 -20.67 14.49 -18.26
C GLY A 133 -19.64 15.10 -17.29
N GLY A 134 -18.41 15.25 -17.78
CA GLY A 134 -17.53 16.35 -17.37
C GLY A 134 -17.63 17.48 -18.39
#